data_AF-A0A355G201-F1
#
_entry.id   AF-A0A355G201-F1
#
_cell.length_a   1.000
_cell.length_b   1.000
_cell.length_c   1.000
_cell.angle_alpha   90.00
_cell.angle_beta   90.00
_cell.angle_gamma   90.00
#
_symmetry.space_group_name_H-M   'P 1'
#
loop_
_entity.id
_entity.type
_entity.pdbx_description
1 polymer ?
#
loop_
_entity_poly.entity_id
_entity_poly.type
_entity_poly.pdbx_seq_one_letter_code
_entity_poly.pdbx_strand_id
1 'polypeptide(L)'
;MFFDAFPLFLFFYYTNRTISVTMTEIFFGGVCSMSETMNQLTNSTPMYLLAAAIIGLVVFQALLFLVRAWRQGKKVGMDMKKLRRVVISSATFTVMPSVAILVGVLALVPALGVPLPWVRLSIVGSLQYEAPAASNVAKSLGLGELPSALMTKADFASIALAMTLGVMTTSFVILFFYKSYQKKMTAAATKDARFTDVLFSGVFLGMVSAYVGDAFGKLRTMELTKVIDGVEQTVTRTPNVLYVIAAVCSAAVMLGLTVLIKKKKLDWLENYSFALSILVGMAASIGGQYLFPTLSAFVE
;
A
#
# COMPACT_ATOMS: atom_id res chain seq x y z
N MET A 1 31.23 9.11 24.49
CA MET A 1 30.09 10.04 24.51
C MET A 1 29.11 9.56 23.45
N PHE A 2 28.06 8.76 23.72
CA PHE A 2 27.18 8.65 24.88
C PHE A 2 26.63 10.01 25.30
N PHE A 3 25.30 10.15 25.23
CA PHE A 3 24.48 11.37 25.08
C PHE A 3 24.19 11.73 23.61
N ASP A 4 22.92 12.08 23.36
CA ASP A 4 22.25 12.43 22.08
C ASP A 4 21.38 11.36 21.38
N ALA A 5 21.12 10.21 22.00
CA ALA A 5 20.06 9.28 21.53
C ALA A 5 18.72 9.41 22.29
N PHE A 6 18.70 10.18 23.38
CA PHE A 6 17.53 10.38 24.23
C PHE A 6 16.45 11.32 23.61
N PRO A 7 16.78 12.35 22.80
CA PRO A 7 15.76 13.19 22.17
C PRO A 7 15.00 12.50 21.04
N LEU A 8 15.63 11.57 20.30
CA LEU A 8 14.99 10.86 19.18
C LEU A 8 13.99 9.79 19.65
N PHE A 9 14.27 9.16 20.80
CA PHE A 9 13.38 8.20 21.44
C PHE A 9 12.18 8.92 22.10
N LEU A 10 12.39 10.11 22.69
CA LEU A 10 11.32 10.98 23.14
C LEU A 10 10.52 11.58 21.98
N PHE A 11 11.10 11.90 20.82
CA PHE A 11 10.35 12.36 19.66
C PHE A 11 9.45 11.25 19.08
N PHE A 12 9.93 10.00 19.01
CA PHE A 12 9.08 8.86 18.64
C PHE A 12 8.02 8.53 19.69
N TYR A 13 8.30 8.71 20.98
CA TYR A 13 7.36 8.45 22.07
C TYR A 13 6.31 9.58 22.25
N TYR A 14 6.70 10.85 22.00
CA TYR A 14 5.81 12.02 22.10
C TYR A 14 4.98 12.19 20.81
N THR A 15 5.55 11.89 19.63
CA THR A 15 4.78 11.83 18.37
C THR A 15 3.78 10.67 18.40
N ASN A 16 4.10 9.54 19.05
CA ASN A 16 3.11 8.48 19.31
C ASN A 16 1.97 8.95 20.23
N ARG A 17 2.20 9.88 21.15
CA ARG A 17 1.15 10.35 22.07
C ARG A 17 0.20 11.34 21.40
N THR A 18 0.70 12.23 20.54
CA THR A 18 -0.15 13.15 19.76
C THR A 18 -0.90 12.41 18.64
N ILE A 19 -0.25 11.43 17.99
CA ILE A 19 -0.91 10.54 17.01
C ILE A 19 -1.92 9.61 17.69
N SER A 20 -1.67 9.14 18.92
CA SER A 20 -2.62 8.29 19.65
C SER A 20 -3.90 9.03 20.03
N VAL A 21 -3.87 10.35 20.32
CA VAL A 21 -5.09 11.10 20.67
C VAL A 21 -5.93 11.39 19.42
N THR A 22 -5.31 11.71 18.28
CA THR A 22 -6.03 11.86 17.00
C THR A 22 -6.45 10.52 16.39
N MET A 23 -5.67 9.44 16.61
CA MET A 23 -6.07 8.07 16.26
C MET A 23 -7.23 7.60 17.12
N THR A 24 -7.35 7.96 18.40
CA THR A 24 -8.49 7.48 19.20
C THR A 24 -9.82 8.07 18.70
N GLU A 25 -9.86 9.35 18.33
CA GLU A 25 -11.09 9.96 17.77
C GLU A 25 -11.40 9.47 16.34
N ILE A 26 -10.40 9.22 15.50
CA ILE A 26 -10.58 8.71 14.13
C ILE A 26 -10.88 7.20 14.11
N PHE A 27 -10.30 6.42 15.05
CA PHE A 27 -10.54 4.97 15.19
C PHE A 27 -11.93 4.68 15.75
N PHE A 28 -12.55 5.61 16.50
CA PHE A 28 -13.94 5.49 16.91
C PHE A 28 -14.92 6.12 15.90
N GLY A 29 -14.52 7.16 15.16
CA GLY A 29 -15.36 7.80 14.13
C GLY A 29 -15.52 6.98 12.83
N GLY A 30 -14.46 6.29 12.38
CA GLY A 30 -14.47 5.47 11.16
C GLY A 30 -15.20 4.12 11.28
N VAL A 31 -15.72 3.81 12.47
CA VAL A 31 -16.44 2.58 12.83
C VAL A 31 -17.91 2.64 12.39
N CYS A 32 -18.43 3.82 12.05
CA CYS A 32 -19.88 4.06 11.93
C CYS A 32 -20.55 3.49 10.65
N SER A 33 -19.81 2.88 9.70
CA SER A 33 -20.37 2.28 8.48
C SER A 33 -20.39 0.73 8.47
N MET A 34 -19.79 0.09 9.46
CA MET A 34 -19.77 -1.37 9.60
C MET A 34 -20.81 -1.80 10.65
N SER A 35 -21.51 -2.93 10.44
CA SER A 35 -22.56 -3.35 11.39
C SER A 35 -21.98 -3.52 12.81
N GLU A 36 -22.73 -3.14 13.85
CA GLU A 36 -22.25 -3.15 15.24
C GLU A 36 -21.66 -4.50 15.66
N THR A 37 -22.20 -5.61 15.15
CA THR A 37 -21.70 -6.96 15.41
C THR A 37 -20.39 -7.28 14.69
N MET A 38 -20.11 -6.67 13.54
CA MET A 38 -18.82 -6.80 12.85
C MET A 38 -17.75 -5.92 13.50
N ASN A 39 -18.10 -4.73 13.95
CA ASN A 39 -17.19 -3.88 14.69
C ASN A 39 -16.73 -4.49 16.01
N GLN A 40 -17.62 -5.15 16.76
CA GLN A 40 -17.23 -5.82 18.00
C GLN A 40 -16.33 -7.05 17.78
N LEU A 41 -16.51 -7.78 16.66
CA LEU A 41 -15.63 -8.92 16.33
C LEU A 41 -14.27 -8.45 15.83
N THR A 42 -14.27 -7.46 14.93
CA THR A 42 -13.08 -6.95 14.26
C THR A 42 -12.24 -6.07 15.19
N ASN A 43 -12.84 -5.29 16.10
CA ASN A 43 -12.11 -4.48 17.08
C ASN A 43 -12.07 -5.12 18.49
N SER A 44 -11.92 -6.44 18.56
CA SER A 44 -11.81 -7.15 19.83
C SER A 44 -10.39 -7.10 20.40
N THR A 45 -10.25 -6.93 21.73
CA THR A 45 -8.96 -6.94 22.45
C THR A 45 -8.01 -8.11 22.06
N PRO A 46 -8.47 -9.37 21.88
CA PRO A 46 -7.58 -10.45 21.45
C PRO A 46 -7.03 -10.29 20.02
N MET A 47 -7.77 -9.69 19.08
CA MET A 47 -7.27 -9.42 17.73
C MET A 47 -6.13 -8.40 17.74
N TYR A 48 -6.25 -7.35 18.55
CA TYR A 48 -5.17 -6.37 18.73
C TYR A 48 -3.93 -6.95 19.41
N LEU A 49 -4.14 -7.84 20.39
CA LEU A 49 -3.03 -8.49 21.09
C LEU A 49 -2.28 -9.45 20.17
N LEU A 50 -3.00 -10.22 19.33
CA LEU A 50 -2.40 -11.07 18.29
C LEU A 50 -1.65 -10.22 17.26
N ALA A 51 -2.26 -9.13 16.78
CA ALA A 51 -1.64 -8.20 15.84
C ALA A 51 -0.33 -7.62 16.40
N ALA A 52 -0.37 -7.12 17.64
CA ALA A 52 0.80 -6.58 18.32
C ALA A 52 1.89 -7.64 18.54
N ALA A 53 1.51 -8.88 18.88
CA ALA A 53 2.45 -9.98 19.04
C ALA A 53 3.19 -10.31 17.74
N ILE A 54 2.47 -10.41 16.61
CA ILE A 54 3.08 -10.72 15.31
C ILE A 54 3.98 -9.56 14.85
N ILE A 55 3.51 -8.32 14.96
CA ILE A 55 4.32 -7.13 14.64
C ILE A 55 5.58 -7.10 15.52
N GLY A 56 5.46 -7.40 16.81
CA GLY A 56 6.58 -7.50 17.73
C GLY A 56 7.62 -8.52 17.30
N LEU A 57 7.19 -9.70 16.83
CA LEU A 57 8.10 -10.71 16.28
C LEU A 57 8.84 -10.23 15.03
N VAL A 58 8.17 -9.55 14.11
CA VAL A 58 8.79 -9.00 12.89
C VAL A 58 9.79 -7.90 13.23
N VAL A 59 9.45 -6.99 14.14
CA VAL A 59 10.37 -5.95 14.62
C VAL A 59 11.59 -6.58 15.29
N PHE A 60 11.39 -7.62 16.11
CA PHE A 60 12.47 -8.35 16.74
C PHE A 60 13.41 -8.99 15.71
N GLN A 61 12.86 -9.65 14.67
CA GLN A 61 13.65 -10.20 13.57
C GLN A 61 14.44 -9.11 12.82
N ALA A 62 13.80 -7.98 12.51
CA ALA A 62 14.45 -6.86 11.83
C ALA A 62 15.64 -6.31 12.65
N LEU A 63 15.47 -6.16 13.97
CA LEU A 63 16.55 -5.73 14.87
C LEU A 63 17.69 -6.76 14.93
N LEU A 64 17.40 -8.06 14.99
CA LEU A 64 18.43 -9.10 14.96
C LEU A 64 19.25 -9.06 13.66
N PHE A 65 18.61 -8.89 12.52
CA PHE A 65 19.29 -8.76 11.23
C PHE A 65 20.12 -7.48 11.14
N LEU A 66 19.60 -6.35 11.64
CA LEU A 66 20.34 -5.10 11.69
C LEU A 66 21.62 -5.23 12.55
N VAL A 67 21.52 -5.84 13.72
CA VAL A 67 22.66 -6.08 14.62
C VAL A 67 23.69 -7.00 13.95
N ARG A 68 23.24 -8.07 13.27
CA ARG A 68 24.12 -8.99 12.55
C ARG A 68 24.82 -8.30 11.37
N ALA A 69 24.09 -7.53 10.57
CA ALA A 69 24.65 -6.76 9.46
C ALA A 69 25.69 -5.74 9.96
N TRP A 70 25.41 -5.05 11.06
CA TRP A 70 26.35 -4.10 11.68
C TRP A 70 27.63 -4.77 12.16
N ARG A 71 27.52 -5.92 12.82
CA ARG A 71 28.68 -6.72 13.25
C ARG A 71 29.49 -7.22 12.05
N GLN A 72 28.83 -7.65 10.98
CA GLN A 72 29.52 -8.12 9.78
C GLN A 72 30.22 -6.98 9.03
N GLY A 73 29.58 -5.81 8.91
CA GLY A 73 30.20 -4.61 8.34
C GLY A 73 31.49 -4.20 9.07
N LYS A 74 31.50 -4.31 10.42
CA LYS A 74 32.71 -4.11 11.22
C LYS A 74 33.80 -5.15 10.93
N LYS A 75 33.45 -6.44 10.81
CA LYS A 75 34.41 -7.52 10.53
C LYS A 75 35.08 -7.40 9.16
N VAL A 76 34.36 -6.87 8.17
CA VAL A 76 34.87 -6.62 6.81
C VAL A 76 35.73 -5.34 6.74
N GLY A 77 35.88 -4.61 7.85
CA GLY A 77 36.70 -3.39 7.90
C GLY A 77 36.02 -2.18 7.26
N MET A 78 34.69 -2.17 7.16
CA MET A 78 33.95 -1.06 6.56
C MET A 78 34.01 0.20 7.43
N ASP A 79 34.29 1.36 6.82
CA ASP A 79 34.36 2.65 7.54
C ASP A 79 33.05 2.94 8.30
N MET A 80 33.19 3.23 9.60
CA MET A 80 32.08 3.50 10.50
C MET A 80 31.25 4.72 10.07
N LYS A 81 31.88 5.71 9.41
CA LYS A 81 31.17 6.87 8.87
C LYS A 81 30.25 6.47 7.72
N LYS A 82 30.69 5.57 6.84
CA LYS A 82 29.86 5.03 5.76
C LYS A 82 28.71 4.22 6.31
N LEU A 83 28.96 3.37 7.30
CA LEU A 83 27.92 2.53 7.94
C LEU A 83 26.79 3.38 8.56
N ARG A 84 27.16 4.43 9.31
CA ARG A 84 26.18 5.38 9.88
C ARG A 84 25.43 6.16 8.82
N ARG A 85 26.13 6.62 7.77
CA ARG A 85 25.51 7.37 6.67
C ARG A 85 24.46 6.53 5.96
N VAL A 86 24.74 5.25 5.69
CA VAL A 86 23.77 4.33 5.07
C VAL A 86 22.54 4.16 5.96
N VAL A 87 22.71 3.92 7.27
CA VAL A 87 21.58 3.76 8.19
C VAL A 87 20.72 5.02 8.24
N ILE A 88 21.34 6.21 8.36
CA ILE A 88 20.60 7.48 8.40
C ILE A 88 19.87 7.70 7.07
N SER A 89 20.54 7.49 5.94
CA SER A 89 19.95 7.66 4.61
C SER A 89 18.76 6.72 4.40
N SER A 90 18.88 5.45 4.79
CA SER A 90 17.77 4.49 4.69
C SER A 90 16.62 4.83 5.64
N ALA A 91 16.92 5.30 6.86
CA ALA A 91 15.89 5.72 7.81
C ALA A 91 15.14 6.96 7.33
N THR A 92 15.84 7.95 6.75
CA THR A 92 15.18 9.14 6.18
C THR A 92 14.37 8.79 4.93
N PHE A 93 14.84 7.81 4.14
CA PHE A 93 14.17 7.36 2.93
C PHE A 93 12.81 6.71 3.20
N THR A 94 12.66 5.99 4.31
CA THR A 94 11.41 5.28 4.63
C THR A 94 10.31 6.18 5.18
N VAL A 95 10.62 7.39 5.68
CA VAL A 95 9.63 8.28 6.30
C VAL A 95 8.51 8.65 5.32
N MET A 96 8.86 9.08 4.11
CA MET A 96 7.87 9.59 3.16
C MET A 96 6.96 8.50 2.57
N PRO A 97 7.48 7.33 2.13
CA PRO A 97 6.64 6.20 1.77
C PRO A 97 5.74 5.74 2.93
N SER A 98 6.21 5.80 4.17
CA SER A 98 5.42 5.40 5.35
C SER A 98 4.19 6.28 5.55
N VAL A 99 4.29 7.60 5.31
CA VAL A 99 3.14 8.51 5.38
C VAL A 99 2.09 8.16 4.32
N ALA A 100 2.52 7.88 3.08
CA ALA A 100 1.60 7.46 2.02
C ALA A 100 0.90 6.13 2.35
N ILE A 101 1.63 5.17 2.94
CA ILE A 101 1.05 3.90 3.39
C ILE A 101 0.04 4.14 4.53
N LEU A 102 0.34 5.00 5.50
CA LEU A 102 -0.59 5.34 6.60
C LEU A 102 -1.91 5.90 6.06
N VAL A 103 -1.87 6.83 5.10
CA VAL A 103 -3.08 7.36 4.46
C VAL A 103 -3.85 6.24 3.74
N GLY A 104 -3.15 5.30 3.10
CA GLY A 104 -3.75 4.14 2.47
C GLY A 104 -4.41 3.15 3.45
N VAL A 105 -3.78 2.91 4.61
CA VAL A 105 -4.37 2.10 5.68
C VAL A 105 -5.68 2.75 6.12
N LEU A 106 -5.66 4.06 6.40
CA LEU A 106 -6.84 4.81 6.84
C LEU A 106 -7.98 4.75 5.82
N ALA A 107 -7.68 4.68 4.53
CA ALA A 107 -8.69 4.52 3.49
C ALA A 107 -9.36 3.13 3.48
N LEU A 108 -8.68 2.09 3.98
CA LEU A 108 -9.19 0.71 4.02
C LEU A 108 -9.90 0.35 5.33
N VAL A 109 -9.61 1.08 6.41
CA VAL A 109 -10.20 0.85 7.74
C VAL A 109 -11.74 0.83 7.73
N PRO A 110 -12.45 1.78 7.06
CA PRO A 110 -13.91 1.77 7.05
C PRO A 110 -14.53 0.54 6.37
N ALA A 111 -13.77 -0.11 5.49
CA ALA A 111 -14.23 -1.26 4.71
C ALA A 111 -13.86 -2.62 5.33
N LEU A 112 -12.72 -2.71 6.01
CA LEU A 112 -12.13 -3.97 6.45
C LEU A 112 -11.84 -4.01 7.97
N GLY A 113 -12.15 -2.94 8.68
CA GLY A 113 -11.76 -2.72 10.07
C GLY A 113 -10.27 -2.44 10.24
N VAL A 114 -9.87 -2.17 11.48
CA VAL A 114 -8.51 -1.70 11.81
C VAL A 114 -7.44 -2.80 11.81
N PRO A 115 -7.61 -3.95 12.50
CA PRO A 115 -6.49 -4.86 12.69
C PRO A 115 -6.10 -5.62 11.42
N LEU A 116 -7.04 -5.89 10.51
CA LEU A 116 -6.75 -6.68 9.32
C LEU A 116 -5.81 -5.95 8.34
N PRO A 117 -6.09 -4.70 7.88
CA PRO A 117 -5.13 -3.93 7.07
C PRO A 117 -3.82 -3.65 7.80
N TRP A 118 -3.86 -3.42 9.12
CA TRP A 118 -2.68 -3.09 9.91
C TRP A 118 -1.66 -4.24 9.96
N VAL A 119 -2.09 -5.45 10.32
CA VAL A 119 -1.22 -6.63 10.34
C VAL A 119 -0.69 -6.94 8.95
N ARG A 120 -1.54 -6.86 7.93
CA ARG A 120 -1.17 -7.21 6.55
C ARG A 120 -0.12 -6.29 5.96
N LEU A 121 -0.32 -4.98 6.07
CA LEU A 121 0.63 -3.98 5.55
C LEU A 121 1.94 -3.93 6.36
N SER A 122 1.95 -4.45 7.59
CA SER A 122 3.15 -4.49 8.44
C SER A 122 4.07 -5.70 8.17
N ILE A 123 3.56 -6.82 7.61
CA ILE A 123 4.33 -8.06 7.45
C ILE A 123 4.63 -8.32 5.97
N VAL A 124 3.59 -8.56 5.17
CA VAL A 124 3.68 -8.87 3.75
C VAL A 124 2.41 -8.31 3.10
N GLY A 125 2.47 -7.05 2.71
CA GLY A 125 1.36 -6.37 2.06
C GLY A 125 1.84 -5.08 1.42
N SER A 126 1.34 -4.78 0.23
CA SER A 126 1.51 -3.48 -0.39
C SER A 126 0.15 -2.85 -0.57
N LEU A 127 0.03 -1.55 -0.29
CA LEU A 127 -1.22 -0.83 -0.50
C LEU A 127 -1.73 -0.97 -1.94
N GLN A 128 -0.80 -1.00 -2.89
CA GLN A 128 -1.03 -1.18 -4.33
C GLN A 128 -1.62 -2.55 -4.68
N TYR A 129 -1.51 -3.55 -3.79
CA TYR A 129 -2.10 -4.86 -3.95
C TYR A 129 -3.36 -5.03 -3.12
N GLU A 130 -3.31 -4.66 -1.83
CA GLU A 130 -4.37 -4.93 -0.86
C GLU A 130 -5.69 -4.23 -1.23
N ALA A 131 -5.64 -2.96 -1.64
CA ALA A 131 -6.82 -2.22 -2.03
C ALA A 131 -7.53 -2.79 -3.28
N PRO A 132 -6.84 -3.01 -4.43
CA PRO A 132 -7.49 -3.60 -5.59
C PRO A 132 -7.92 -5.05 -5.35
N ALA A 133 -7.14 -5.85 -4.60
CA ALA A 133 -7.53 -7.23 -4.26
C ALA A 133 -8.84 -7.27 -3.47
N ALA A 134 -8.98 -6.44 -2.43
CA ALA A 134 -10.21 -6.32 -1.67
C ALA A 134 -11.41 -5.94 -2.57
N SER A 135 -11.22 -4.92 -3.42
CA SER A 135 -12.27 -4.41 -4.31
C SER A 135 -12.69 -5.44 -5.37
N ASN A 136 -11.76 -6.23 -5.89
CA ASN A 136 -12.04 -7.23 -6.92
C ASN A 136 -12.80 -8.43 -6.34
N VAL A 137 -12.44 -8.86 -5.12
CA VAL A 137 -13.18 -9.93 -4.44
C VAL A 137 -14.58 -9.45 -4.04
N ALA A 138 -14.72 -8.24 -3.52
CA ALA A 138 -16.03 -7.65 -3.20
C ALA A 138 -16.94 -7.56 -4.44
N LYS A 139 -16.39 -7.15 -5.60
CA LYS A 139 -17.13 -7.17 -6.88
C LYS A 139 -17.55 -8.58 -7.29
N SER A 140 -16.67 -9.58 -7.12
CA SER A 140 -16.99 -10.97 -7.43
C SER A 140 -18.07 -11.58 -6.53
N LEU A 141 -18.21 -11.07 -5.30
CA LEU A 141 -19.25 -11.47 -4.33
C LEU A 141 -20.57 -10.70 -4.52
N GLY A 142 -20.67 -9.84 -5.53
CA GLY A 142 -21.90 -9.06 -5.78
C GLY A 142 -22.08 -7.82 -4.89
N LEU A 143 -21.17 -7.58 -3.93
CA LEU A 143 -21.24 -6.45 -2.99
C LEU A 143 -20.98 -5.08 -3.63
N GLY A 144 -20.49 -5.04 -4.87
CA GLY A 144 -20.20 -3.79 -5.57
C GLY A 144 -18.87 -3.17 -5.12
N GLU A 145 -18.89 -1.91 -4.70
CA GLU A 145 -17.70 -1.19 -4.21
C GLU A 145 -17.66 -1.19 -2.67
N LEU A 146 -16.45 -1.13 -2.11
CA LEU A 146 -16.22 -1.09 -0.66
C LEU A 146 -16.09 0.36 -0.19
N PRO A 147 -16.62 0.73 0.99
CA PRO A 147 -17.37 -0.09 1.97
C PRO A 147 -18.83 -0.32 1.54
N SER A 148 -19.37 -1.52 1.81
CA SER A 148 -20.77 -1.87 1.51
C SER A 148 -21.53 -2.23 2.78
N ALA A 149 -22.69 -1.61 2.99
CA ALA A 149 -23.57 -1.88 4.14
C ALA A 149 -24.17 -3.30 4.10
N LEU A 150 -24.13 -3.96 2.95
CA LEU A 150 -24.61 -5.32 2.72
C LEU A 150 -23.59 -6.42 3.10
N MET A 151 -22.40 -6.04 3.59
CA MET A 151 -21.33 -7.00 3.87
C MET A 151 -21.72 -7.95 5.02
N THR A 152 -21.82 -9.25 4.71
CA THR A 152 -22.07 -10.29 5.70
C THR A 152 -20.75 -10.79 6.31
N LYS A 153 -20.82 -11.43 7.50
CA LYS A 153 -19.65 -12.03 8.16
C LYS A 153 -18.89 -13.03 7.27
N ALA A 154 -19.62 -13.77 6.43
CA ALA A 154 -19.07 -14.74 5.48
C ALA A 154 -18.32 -14.05 4.32
N ASP A 155 -18.81 -12.90 3.85
CA ASP A 155 -18.16 -12.13 2.79
C ASP A 155 -16.85 -11.52 3.28
N PHE A 156 -16.85 -10.99 4.51
CA PHE A 156 -15.65 -10.48 5.16
C PHE A 156 -14.56 -11.57 5.27
N ALA A 157 -14.92 -12.76 5.73
CA ALA A 157 -13.99 -13.89 5.83
C ALA A 157 -13.46 -14.30 4.44
N SER A 158 -14.33 -14.29 3.43
CA SER A 158 -13.96 -14.64 2.05
C SER A 158 -12.99 -13.62 1.44
N ILE A 159 -13.22 -12.32 1.65
CA ILE A 159 -12.31 -11.24 1.24
C ILE A 159 -10.96 -11.38 1.95
N ALA A 160 -10.96 -11.55 3.27
CA ALA A 160 -9.74 -11.70 4.06
C ALA A 160 -8.92 -12.93 3.62
N LEU A 161 -9.57 -14.06 3.35
CA LEU A 161 -8.93 -15.28 2.88
C LEU A 161 -8.40 -15.11 1.45
N ALA A 162 -9.19 -14.61 0.52
CA ALA A 162 -8.78 -14.42 -0.87
C ALA A 162 -7.56 -13.50 -0.98
N MET A 163 -7.58 -12.38 -0.25
CA MET A 163 -6.43 -11.47 -0.19
C MET A 163 -5.21 -12.17 0.43
N THR A 164 -5.39 -13.05 1.43
CA THR A 164 -4.27 -13.76 2.09
C THR A 164 -3.65 -14.81 1.18
N LEU A 165 -4.48 -15.61 0.48
CA LEU A 165 -4.03 -16.61 -0.47
C LEU A 165 -3.25 -16.00 -1.64
N GLY A 166 -3.66 -14.83 -2.10
CA GLY A 166 -2.96 -14.14 -3.18
C GLY A 166 -1.52 -13.74 -2.82
N VAL A 167 -1.30 -13.21 -1.61
CA VAL A 167 0.06 -12.89 -1.12
C VAL A 167 0.88 -14.14 -0.80
N MET A 168 0.23 -15.17 -0.28
CA MET A 168 0.86 -16.44 0.05
C MET A 168 1.48 -17.10 -1.20
N THR A 169 0.82 -16.97 -2.36
CA THR A 169 1.33 -17.46 -3.64
C THR A 169 2.68 -16.84 -3.99
N THR A 170 2.84 -15.53 -3.82
CA THR A 170 4.13 -14.84 -4.07
C THR A 170 5.22 -15.35 -3.13
N SER A 171 4.88 -15.57 -1.85
CA SER A 171 5.83 -16.08 -0.85
C SER A 171 6.32 -17.49 -1.19
N PHE A 172 5.43 -18.37 -1.67
CA PHE A 172 5.80 -19.71 -2.13
C PHE A 172 6.70 -19.66 -3.37
N VAL A 173 6.39 -18.80 -4.34
CA VAL A 173 7.22 -18.64 -5.55
C VAL A 173 8.63 -18.20 -5.16
N ILE A 174 8.77 -17.23 -4.26
CA ILE A 174 10.09 -16.80 -3.78
C ILE A 174 10.80 -17.95 -3.05
N LEU A 175 10.12 -18.66 -2.13
CA LEU A 175 10.73 -19.74 -1.37
C LEU A 175 11.34 -20.84 -2.25
N PHE A 176 10.60 -21.28 -3.28
CA PHE A 176 11.05 -22.38 -4.15
C PHE A 176 11.95 -21.91 -5.31
N PHE A 177 11.66 -20.75 -5.91
CA PHE A 177 12.30 -20.33 -7.16
C PHE A 177 13.34 -19.23 -6.99
N TYR A 178 13.52 -18.61 -5.81
CA TYR A 178 14.46 -17.50 -5.63
C TYR A 178 15.89 -17.82 -6.06
N LYS A 179 16.44 -18.97 -5.66
CA LYS A 179 17.83 -19.35 -6.02
C LYS A 179 17.99 -19.55 -7.53
N SER A 180 17.00 -20.18 -8.17
CA SER A 180 17.01 -20.42 -9.62
C SER A 180 16.87 -19.10 -10.39
N TYR A 181 15.96 -18.24 -9.93
CA TYR A 181 15.75 -16.92 -10.49
C TYR A 181 16.98 -16.03 -10.36
N GLN A 182 17.56 -15.92 -9.16
CA GLN A 182 18.77 -15.14 -8.91
C GLN A 182 19.94 -15.61 -9.79
N LYS A 183 20.19 -16.92 -9.85
CA LYS A 183 21.29 -17.48 -10.67
C LYS A 183 21.08 -17.17 -12.17
N LYS A 184 19.86 -17.32 -12.68
CA LYS A 184 19.53 -17.01 -14.08
C LYS A 184 19.65 -15.52 -14.37
N MET A 185 19.17 -14.66 -13.47
CA MET A 185 19.21 -13.22 -13.63
C MET A 185 20.66 -12.70 -13.62
N THR A 186 21.49 -13.19 -12.70
CA THR A 186 22.92 -12.81 -12.67
C THR A 186 23.65 -13.33 -13.92
N ALA A 187 23.36 -14.55 -14.37
CA ALA A 187 23.96 -15.09 -15.60
C ALA A 187 23.51 -14.32 -16.86
N ALA A 188 22.26 -13.86 -16.92
CA ALA A 188 21.74 -13.04 -18.00
C ALA A 188 22.38 -11.65 -17.99
N ALA A 189 22.49 -11.02 -16.82
CA ALA A 189 23.12 -9.71 -16.65
C ALA A 189 24.60 -9.69 -17.09
N THR A 190 25.35 -10.76 -16.80
CA THR A 190 26.76 -10.88 -17.23
C THR A 190 26.92 -11.14 -18.72
N LYS A 191 25.94 -11.81 -19.35
CA LYS A 191 25.99 -12.14 -20.78
C LYS A 191 25.52 -10.98 -21.67
N ASP A 192 24.44 -10.32 -21.28
CA ASP A 192 23.87 -9.20 -22.02
C ASP A 192 23.12 -8.26 -21.06
N ALA A 193 23.83 -7.22 -20.62
CA ALA A 193 23.28 -6.19 -19.76
C ALA A 193 22.12 -5.44 -20.45
N ARG A 194 22.20 -5.25 -21.77
CA ARG A 194 21.18 -4.54 -22.54
C ARG A 194 19.88 -5.35 -22.63
N PHE A 195 19.98 -6.67 -22.80
CA PHE A 195 18.81 -7.55 -22.73
C PHE A 195 18.13 -7.49 -21.36
N THR A 196 18.92 -7.50 -20.29
CA THR A 196 18.41 -7.44 -18.91
C THR A 196 17.70 -6.10 -18.64
N ASP A 197 18.26 -4.99 -19.13
CA ASP A 197 17.64 -3.67 -19.01
C ASP A 197 16.31 -3.57 -19.80
N VAL A 198 16.26 -4.13 -21.01
CA VAL A 198 15.02 -4.18 -21.82
C VAL A 198 13.98 -5.06 -21.13
N LEU A 199 14.38 -6.19 -20.54
CA LEU A 199 13.48 -7.07 -19.80
C LEU A 199 12.84 -6.35 -18.61
N PHE A 200 13.65 -5.67 -17.78
CA PHE A 200 13.13 -4.89 -16.65
C PHE A 200 12.24 -3.74 -17.10
N SER A 201 12.62 -3.04 -18.17
CA SER A 201 11.81 -1.96 -18.76
C SER A 201 10.47 -2.50 -19.25
N GLY A 202 10.44 -3.67 -19.89
CA GLY A 202 9.22 -4.32 -20.38
C GLY A 202 8.29 -4.75 -19.25
N VAL A 203 8.82 -5.35 -18.19
CA VAL A 203 8.01 -5.72 -17.00
C VAL A 203 7.44 -4.49 -16.33
N PHE A 204 8.22 -3.42 -16.18
CA PHE A 204 7.75 -2.18 -15.61
C PHE A 204 6.66 -1.53 -16.45
N LEU A 205 6.85 -1.48 -17.77
CA LEU A 205 5.84 -0.96 -18.72
C LEU A 205 4.56 -1.80 -18.68
N GLY A 206 4.66 -3.12 -18.58
CA GLY A 206 3.52 -4.02 -18.44
C GLY A 206 2.74 -3.81 -17.14
N MET A 207 3.42 -3.54 -16.03
CA MET A 207 2.77 -3.17 -14.78
C MET A 207 2.02 -1.85 -14.91
N VAL A 208 2.65 -0.82 -15.48
CA VAL A 208 2.01 0.49 -15.71
C VAL A 208 0.79 0.36 -16.63
N SER A 209 0.90 -0.41 -17.71
CA SER A 209 -0.21 -0.59 -18.65
C SER A 209 -1.42 -1.29 -18.01
N ALA A 210 -1.20 -2.23 -17.09
CA ALA A 210 -2.29 -2.86 -16.36
C ALA A 210 -3.05 -1.86 -15.47
N TYR A 211 -2.35 -1.00 -14.73
CA TYR A 211 -2.99 0.01 -13.87
C TYR A 211 -3.64 1.14 -14.65
N VAL A 212 -3.00 1.61 -15.73
CA VAL A 212 -3.60 2.61 -16.63
C VAL A 212 -4.82 2.01 -17.32
N GLY A 213 -4.74 0.75 -17.78
CA GLY A 213 -5.86 0.01 -18.34
C GLY A 213 -7.07 -0.08 -17.39
N ASP A 214 -6.84 -0.37 -16.10
CA ASP A 214 -7.92 -0.36 -15.08
C ASP A 214 -8.52 1.04 -14.90
N ALA A 215 -7.69 2.09 -14.87
CA ALA A 215 -8.16 3.48 -14.73
C ALA A 215 -9.05 3.90 -15.92
N PHE A 216 -8.65 3.60 -17.16
CA PHE A 216 -9.44 3.88 -18.36
C PHE A 216 -10.64 2.93 -18.53
N GLY A 217 -10.55 1.69 -18.04
CA GLY A 217 -11.65 0.74 -18.05
C GLY A 217 -12.87 1.23 -17.26
N LYS A 218 -12.63 1.97 -16.18
CA LYS A 218 -13.68 2.58 -15.34
C LYS A 218 -14.37 3.81 -15.97
N LEU A 219 -13.90 4.26 -17.13
CA LEU A 219 -14.59 5.29 -17.95
C LEU A 219 -15.69 4.72 -18.84
N ARG A 220 -15.71 3.40 -19.09
CA ARG A 220 -16.75 2.81 -19.95
C ARG A 220 -18.02 2.55 -19.15
N THR A 221 -19.15 2.97 -19.70
CA THR A 221 -20.47 2.51 -19.26
C THR A 221 -20.55 1.01 -19.49
N MET A 222 -20.69 0.25 -18.42
CA MET A 222 -21.01 -1.18 -18.49
C MET A 222 -22.37 -1.37 -17.86
N GLU A 223 -23.31 -1.88 -18.66
CA GLU A 223 -24.56 -2.45 -18.15
C GLU A 223 -24.19 -3.80 -17.54
N LEU A 224 -24.22 -3.87 -16.21
CA LEU A 224 -24.07 -5.13 -15.50
C LEU A 224 -25.45 -5.61 -15.13
N THR A 225 -25.90 -6.67 -15.78
CA THR A 225 -27.06 -7.44 -15.31
C THR A 225 -26.64 -8.17 -14.05
N LYS A 226 -27.05 -7.67 -12.89
CA LYS A 226 -26.96 -8.41 -11.63
C LYS A 226 -28.26 -9.17 -11.44
N VAL A 227 -28.16 -10.47 -11.19
CA VAL A 227 -29.29 -11.26 -10.68
C VAL A 227 -29.21 -11.23 -9.17
N ILE A 228 -30.08 -10.45 -8.53
CA ILE A 228 -30.26 -10.44 -7.08
C ILE A 228 -31.66 -11.01 -6.84
N ASP A 229 -31.77 -12.03 -6.00
CA ASP A 229 -33.04 -12.70 -5.65
C ASP A 229 -33.87 -13.19 -6.85
N GLY A 230 -33.22 -13.72 -7.90
CA GLY A 230 -33.90 -14.30 -9.07
C GLY A 230 -34.57 -13.28 -9.99
N VAL A 231 -34.35 -11.98 -9.78
CA VAL A 231 -34.81 -10.89 -10.65
C VAL A 231 -33.60 -10.26 -11.33
N GLU A 232 -33.63 -10.17 -12.66
CA GLU A 232 -32.62 -9.48 -13.45
C GLU A 232 -32.75 -7.97 -13.21
N GLN A 233 -31.81 -7.38 -12.48
CA GLN A 233 -31.69 -5.93 -12.33
C GLN A 233 -30.46 -5.45 -13.12
N THR A 234 -30.73 -4.65 -14.15
CA THR A 234 -29.70 -3.98 -14.95
C THR A 234 -29.20 -2.78 -14.15
N VAL A 235 -28.01 -2.90 -13.55
CA VAL A 235 -27.35 -1.79 -12.86
C VAL A 235 -26.40 -1.12 -13.85
N THR A 236 -26.73 0.10 -14.26
CA THR A 236 -25.91 0.90 -15.16
C THR A 236 -24.75 1.52 -14.37
N ARG A 237 -23.52 1.04 -14.58
CA ARG A 237 -22.33 1.65 -13.95
C ARG A 237 -22.05 3.01 -14.61
N THR A 238 -22.21 4.09 -13.86
CA THR A 238 -21.83 5.45 -14.27
C THR A 238 -20.32 5.57 -14.53
N PRO A 239 -19.89 6.35 -15.53
CA PRO A 239 -18.47 6.50 -15.86
C PRO A 239 -17.75 7.27 -14.74
N ASN A 240 -16.75 6.65 -14.11
CA ASN A 240 -16.00 7.26 -13.01
C ASN A 240 -14.69 7.87 -13.52
N VAL A 241 -14.71 9.18 -13.72
CA VAL A 241 -13.59 9.95 -14.30
C VAL A 241 -12.47 10.20 -13.29
N LEU A 242 -12.72 9.98 -12.00
CA LEU A 242 -11.78 10.29 -10.91
C LEU A 242 -10.48 9.47 -11.03
N TYR A 243 -10.56 8.20 -11.43
CA TYR A 243 -9.39 7.34 -11.61
C TYR A 243 -8.45 7.85 -12.70
N VAL A 244 -9.01 8.43 -13.78
CA VAL A 244 -8.21 8.98 -14.88
C VAL A 244 -7.63 10.34 -14.52
N ILE A 245 -8.39 11.18 -13.81
CA ILE A 245 -7.86 12.44 -13.24
C ILE A 245 -6.67 12.14 -12.32
N ALA A 246 -6.84 11.20 -11.39
CA ALA A 246 -5.79 10.79 -10.47
C ALA A 246 -4.55 10.26 -11.22
N ALA A 247 -4.73 9.43 -12.25
CA ALA A 247 -3.64 8.89 -13.06
C ALA A 247 -2.90 9.99 -13.84
N VAL A 248 -3.61 10.89 -14.51
CA VAL A 248 -3.02 11.99 -15.29
C VAL A 248 -2.31 12.98 -14.38
N CYS A 249 -2.92 13.38 -13.26
CA CYS A 249 -2.29 14.26 -12.28
C CYS A 249 -1.03 13.63 -11.68
N SER A 250 -1.08 12.34 -11.29
CA SER A 250 0.09 11.63 -10.76
C SER A 250 1.21 11.55 -11.80
N ALA A 251 0.89 11.26 -13.06
CA ALA A 251 1.85 11.21 -14.16
C ALA A 251 2.47 12.58 -14.44
N ALA A 252 1.67 13.65 -14.46
CA ALA A 252 2.14 15.02 -14.66
C ALA A 252 3.09 15.47 -13.54
N VAL A 253 2.75 15.17 -12.29
CA VAL A 253 3.60 15.46 -11.12
C VAL A 253 4.90 14.68 -11.20
N MET A 254 4.84 13.39 -11.51
CA MET A 254 6.04 12.56 -11.64
C MET A 254 6.95 13.04 -12.78
N LEU A 255 6.39 13.43 -13.93
CA LEU A 255 7.13 14.04 -15.03
C LEU A 255 7.76 15.37 -14.61
N GLY A 256 7.00 16.24 -13.94
CA GLY A 256 7.48 17.53 -13.45
C GLY A 256 8.63 17.37 -12.46
N LEU A 257 8.49 16.47 -11.48
CA LEU A 257 9.54 16.16 -10.51
C LEU A 257 10.77 15.55 -11.20
N THR A 258 10.59 14.65 -12.17
CA THR A 258 11.71 14.06 -12.92
C THR A 258 12.47 15.10 -13.74
N VAL A 259 11.76 16.02 -14.39
CA VAL A 259 12.38 17.15 -15.11
C VAL A 259 13.13 18.06 -14.15
N LEU A 260 12.56 18.33 -12.97
CA LEU A 260 13.19 19.15 -11.94
C LEU A 260 14.45 18.49 -11.36
N ILE A 261 14.43 17.17 -11.13
CA ILE A 261 15.58 16.37 -10.70
C ILE A 261 16.69 16.45 -11.74
N LYS A 262 16.38 16.20 -13.02
CA LYS A 262 17.38 16.25 -14.11
C LYS A 262 17.97 17.64 -14.30
N LYS A 263 17.17 18.70 -14.18
CA LYS A 263 17.64 20.09 -14.36
C LYS A 263 18.41 20.62 -13.14
N LYS A 264 18.01 20.26 -11.92
CA LYS A 264 18.61 20.78 -10.68
C LYS A 264 19.58 19.81 -9.98
N LYS A 265 19.79 18.60 -10.53
CA LYS A 265 20.63 17.53 -9.95
C LYS A 265 20.32 17.24 -8.48
N LEU A 266 19.04 17.20 -8.15
CA LEU A 266 18.56 16.96 -6.79
C LEU A 266 18.30 15.46 -6.59
N ASP A 267 19.36 14.68 -6.37
CA ASP A 267 19.29 13.21 -6.20
C ASP A 267 18.46 12.80 -4.99
N TRP A 268 18.35 13.69 -3.98
CA TRP A 268 17.44 13.49 -2.85
C TRP A 268 15.99 13.38 -3.32
N LEU A 269 15.54 14.19 -4.28
CA LEU A 269 14.13 14.27 -4.69
C LEU A 269 13.65 13.04 -5.46
N GLU A 270 14.54 12.29 -6.12
CA GLU A 270 14.21 11.05 -6.85
C GLU A 270 13.49 10.04 -5.96
N ASN A 271 14.02 9.89 -4.75
CA ASN A 271 13.53 9.01 -3.71
C ASN A 271 12.16 9.42 -3.15
N TYR A 272 11.80 10.70 -3.20
CA TYR A 272 10.51 11.22 -2.71
C TYR A 272 9.46 11.33 -3.81
N SER A 273 9.89 11.35 -5.07
CA SER A 273 9.01 11.64 -6.20
C SER A 273 7.87 10.64 -6.35
N PHE A 274 8.16 9.36 -6.08
CA PHE A 274 7.16 8.31 -6.13
C PHE A 274 6.05 8.52 -5.07
N ALA A 275 6.43 8.69 -3.80
CA ALA A 275 5.47 8.89 -2.71
C ALA A 275 4.67 10.20 -2.86
N LEU A 276 5.33 11.29 -3.29
CA LEU A 276 4.66 12.56 -3.57
C LEU A 276 3.64 12.44 -4.71
N SER A 277 3.96 11.72 -5.79
CA SER A 277 3.03 11.53 -6.90
C SER A 277 1.76 10.79 -6.46
N ILE A 278 1.87 9.80 -5.58
CA ILE A 278 0.72 9.07 -5.02
C ILE A 278 -0.16 10.02 -4.19
N LEU A 279 0.44 10.81 -3.29
CA LEU A 279 -0.29 11.75 -2.44
C LEU A 279 -1.03 12.82 -3.27
N VAL A 280 -0.37 13.38 -4.28
CA VAL A 280 -1.01 14.37 -5.16
C VAL A 280 -2.09 13.72 -6.02
N GLY A 281 -1.91 12.48 -6.47
CA GLY A 281 -2.95 11.72 -7.17
C GLY A 281 -4.20 11.52 -6.33
N MET A 282 -4.03 11.13 -5.06
CA MET A 282 -5.15 10.99 -4.11
C MET A 282 -5.83 12.33 -3.84
N ALA A 283 -5.06 13.39 -3.60
CA ALA A 283 -5.61 14.73 -3.40
C ALA A 283 -6.36 15.26 -4.63
N ALA A 284 -5.83 15.01 -5.83
CA ALA A 284 -6.48 15.37 -7.09
C ALA A 284 -7.78 14.59 -7.31
N SER A 285 -7.82 13.31 -6.93
CA SER A 285 -9.03 12.50 -6.97
C SER A 285 -10.12 13.07 -6.06
N ILE A 286 -9.75 13.45 -4.83
CA ILE A 286 -10.67 14.05 -3.85
C ILE A 286 -11.14 15.43 -4.35
N GLY A 287 -10.24 16.26 -4.84
CA GLY A 287 -10.59 17.56 -5.44
C GLY A 287 -11.50 17.42 -6.67
N GLY A 288 -11.24 16.41 -7.51
CA GLY A 288 -12.06 16.08 -8.68
C GLY A 288 -13.49 15.69 -8.32
N GLN A 289 -13.71 15.07 -7.16
CA GLN A 289 -15.04 14.75 -6.66
C GLN A 289 -15.90 16.00 -6.42
N TYR A 290 -15.30 17.08 -5.93
CA TYR A 290 -16.00 18.36 -5.74
C TYR A 290 -16.27 19.11 -7.05
N LEU A 291 -15.41 18.93 -8.07
CA LEU A 291 -15.52 19.59 -9.37
C LEU A 291 -16.50 18.87 -10.32
N PHE A 292 -16.61 17.55 -10.23
CA PHE A 292 -17.49 16.74 -11.10
C PHE A 292 -18.41 15.82 -10.28
N PRO A 293 -19.36 16.36 -9.49
CA PRO A 293 -20.22 15.56 -8.61
C PRO A 293 -21.08 14.55 -9.40
N THR A 294 -21.56 14.90 -10.59
CA THR A 294 -22.39 14.05 -11.45
C THR A 294 -21.62 12.94 -12.18
N LEU A 295 -20.30 13.06 -12.34
CA LEU A 295 -19.41 12.04 -12.90
C LEU A 295 -18.59 11.31 -11.83
N SER A 296 -18.85 11.66 -10.56
CA SER A 296 -18.34 11.00 -9.36
C SER A 296 -19.37 10.08 -8.72
N ALA A 297 -20.53 9.92 -9.37
CA ALA A 297 -21.71 9.26 -8.85
C ALA A 297 -21.42 7.82 -8.38
N PHE A 298 -21.07 7.71 -7.11
CA PHE A 298 -21.40 6.60 -6.20
C PHE A 298 -22.92 6.60 -5.94
N VAL A 299 -23.74 6.75 -6.99
CA VAL A 299 -25.20 6.73 -6.86
C VAL A 299 -25.62 5.27 -7.01
N GLU A 300 -25.87 4.69 -5.83
CA GLU A 300 -26.73 3.53 -5.49
C GLU A 300 -26.73 2.31 -6.41
#